data_AF-A0A6B3DLS7-F1
#
_entry.id   AF-A0A6B3DLS7-F1
#
_cell.length_a   1.000
_cell.length_b   1.000
_cell.length_c   1.000
_cell.angle_alpha   90.00
_cell.angle_beta   90.00
_cell.angle_gamma   90.00
#
_symmetry.space_group_name_H-M   'P 1'
#
loop_
_entity.id
_entity.type
_entity.pdbx_description
1 polymer ?
#
loop_
_entity_poly.entity_id
_entity_poly.type
_entity_poly.pdbx_seq_one_letter_code
_entity_poly.pdbx_strand_id
1 'polypeptide(L)'
;MTVQLPPPSPALQLHQAAEVLRRSAQAAVAAMARNDYWAVGWARGVTNAIGGPEGELAALLSPDAALTLADALDTVGSEAARRLRDAVPVPLAVFAGRVVEAPREG
;
A
#
# COMPACT_ATOMS: atom_id res chain seq x y z
N MET A 1 16.69 -6.84 -26.35
CA MET A 1 15.30 -7.26 -26.06
C MET A 1 14.98 -6.83 -24.63
N THR A 2 14.17 -5.80 -24.44
CA THR A 2 13.75 -5.35 -23.10
C THR A 2 12.47 -6.10 -22.74
N VAL A 3 12.52 -6.89 -21.65
CA VAL A 3 11.32 -7.53 -21.11
C VAL A 3 10.47 -6.45 -20.46
N GLN A 4 9.32 -6.13 -21.04
CA GLN A 4 8.34 -5.24 -20.44
C GLN A 4 7.38 -6.09 -19.59
N LEU A 5 7.46 -5.91 -18.27
CA LEU A 5 6.54 -6.54 -17.35
C LEU A 5 5.16 -5.86 -17.42
N PRO A 6 4.07 -6.60 -17.22
CA PRO A 6 2.75 -5.99 -17.08
C PRO A 6 2.74 -5.05 -15.86
N PRO A 7 1.93 -3.97 -15.89
CA PRO A 7 1.82 -3.06 -14.77
C PRO A 7 1.31 -3.80 -13.51
N PRO A 8 1.69 -3.34 -12.31
CA PRO A 8 1.25 -3.96 -11.06
C PRO A 8 -0.27 -3.92 -10.94
N SER A 9 -0.86 -5.03 -10.49
CA SER A 9 -2.30 -5.11 -10.30
C SER A 9 -2.79 -4.06 -9.28
N PRO A 10 -4.04 -3.58 -9.39
CA PRO A 10 -4.60 -2.65 -8.40
C PRO A 10 -4.51 -3.18 -6.96
N ALA A 11 -4.70 -4.49 -6.75
CA ALA A 11 -4.54 -5.12 -5.45
C ALA A 11 -3.10 -5.00 -4.92
N LEU A 12 -2.09 -5.23 -5.77
CA LEU A 12 -0.69 -5.05 -5.39
C LEU A 12 -0.37 -3.59 -5.03
N GLN A 13 -0.91 -2.63 -5.78
CA GLN A 13 -0.73 -1.20 -5.49
C GLN A 13 -1.31 -0.83 -4.12
N LEU A 14 -2.49 -1.37 -3.76
CA LEU A 14 -3.11 -1.15 -2.45
C LEU A 14 -2.27 -1.73 -1.30
N HIS A 15 -1.75 -2.95 -1.46
CA HIS A 15 -0.86 -3.57 -0.46
C HIS A 15 0.46 -2.79 -0.30
N GLN A 16 1.03 -2.31 -1.41
CA GLN A 16 2.24 -1.48 -1.35
C GLN A 16 1.98 -0.15 -0.65
N ALA A 17 0.83 0.49 -0.91
CA ALA A 17 0.44 1.72 -0.22
C ALA A 17 0.21 1.48 1.29
N ALA A 18 -0.47 0.39 1.66
CA ALA A 18 -0.67 -0.01 3.05
C ALA A 18 0.66 -0.20 3.78
N GLU A 19 1.62 -0.89 3.17
CA GLU A 19 2.93 -1.14 3.77
C GLU A 19 3.75 0.16 3.95
N VAL A 20 3.69 1.08 2.97
CA VAL A 20 4.34 2.40 3.11
C VAL A 20 3.73 3.21 4.25
N LEU A 21 2.39 3.22 4.35
CA LEU A 21 1.68 3.90 5.44
C LEU A 21 2.04 3.29 6.80
N ARG A 22 1.98 1.96 6.92
CA ARG A 22 2.26 1.23 8.17
C ARG A 22 3.66 1.53 8.69
N ARG A 23 4.68 1.42 7.84
CA ARG A 23 6.07 1.73 8.23
C ARG A 23 6.25 3.17 8.66
N SER A 24 5.66 4.11 7.91
CA SER A 24 5.76 5.54 8.20
C SER A 24 5.07 5.89 9.52
N ALA A 25 3.88 5.32 9.77
CA ALA A 25 3.13 5.51 11.00
C ALA A 25 3.87 4.93 12.22
N GLN A 26 4.40 3.71 12.12
CA GLN A 26 5.20 3.10 13.20
C GLN A 26 6.45 3.93 13.52
N ALA A 27 7.14 4.44 12.50
CA ALA A 27 8.28 5.34 12.69
C ALA A 27 7.88 6.64 13.38
N ALA A 28 6.72 7.21 13.02
CA ALA A 28 6.17 8.40 13.66
C ALA A 28 5.83 8.14 15.14
N VAL A 29 5.15 7.04 15.48
CA VAL A 29 4.89 6.64 16.87
C VAL A 29 6.19 6.54 17.67
N ALA A 30 7.19 5.86 17.12
CA ALA A 30 8.49 5.72 17.77
C ALA A 30 9.23 7.07 17.94
N ALA A 31 9.09 8.00 16.99
CA ALA A 31 9.64 9.34 17.10
C ALA A 31 8.92 10.19 18.15
N MET A 32 7.58 10.09 18.22
CA MET A 32 6.77 10.78 19.21
C MET A 32 7.10 10.34 20.63
N ALA A 33 7.30 9.04 20.84
CA ALA A 33 7.63 8.49 22.15
C ALA A 33 8.99 8.97 22.70
N ARG A 34 9.87 9.55 21.88
CA ARG A 34 11.22 9.99 22.26
C ARG A 34 11.38 11.49 22.44
N ASN A 35 10.34 12.29 22.18
CA ASN A 35 10.46 13.75 22.16
C ASN A 35 9.25 14.43 22.80
N ASP A 36 9.52 15.19 23.88
CA ASP A 36 8.54 15.94 24.66
C ASP A 36 7.74 16.96 23.84
N TYR A 37 8.25 17.39 22.68
CA TYR A 37 7.53 18.23 21.73
C TYR A 37 6.14 17.68 21.42
N TRP A 38 6.00 16.36 21.34
CA TRP A 38 4.75 15.69 20.98
C TRP A 38 3.75 15.56 22.14
N ALA A 39 4.11 16.02 23.35
CA ALA A 39 3.18 16.09 24.48
C ALA A 39 1.99 17.03 24.22
N VAL A 40 2.12 17.96 23.27
CA VAL A 40 1.03 18.84 22.83
C VAL A 40 -0.03 18.12 21.99
N GLY A 41 0.21 16.86 21.62
CA GLY A 41 -0.62 16.06 20.72
C GLY A 41 -0.24 16.21 19.26
N TRP A 42 -0.52 15.17 18.45
CA TRP A 42 -0.14 15.09 17.03
C TRP A 42 -0.64 16.28 16.22
N ALA A 43 -1.96 16.50 16.20
CA ALA A 43 -2.57 17.51 15.34
C ALA A 43 -1.99 18.91 15.63
N ARG A 44 -1.89 19.28 16.91
CA ARG A 44 -1.30 20.55 17.32
C ARG A 44 0.18 20.63 16.98
N GLY A 45 0.95 19.56 17.17
CA GLY A 45 2.36 19.51 16.79
C GLY A 45 2.57 19.73 15.29
N VAL A 46 1.79 19.03 14.45
CA VAL A 46 1.88 19.16 12.98
C VAL A 46 1.46 20.55 12.51
N THR A 47 0.32 21.06 12.99
CA THR A 47 -0.13 22.41 12.64
C THR A 47 0.87 23.49 13.08
N ASN A 48 1.51 23.34 14.24
CA ASN A 48 2.54 24.28 14.69
C ASN A 48 3.82 24.21 13.85
N ALA A 49 4.19 23.02 13.37
CA ALA A 49 5.43 22.81 12.61
C ALA A 49 5.32 23.24 11.15
N ILE A 50 4.21 22.88 10.49
CA ILE A 50 3.99 23.15 9.06
C ILE A 50 3.26 24.48 8.86
N GLY A 51 2.24 24.76 9.68
CA GLY A 51 1.35 25.89 9.51
C GLY A 51 0.43 25.76 8.29
N GLY A 52 -0.53 26.68 8.19
CA GLY A 52 -1.42 26.80 7.03
C GLY A 52 -2.35 25.60 6.78
N PRO A 53 -3.09 25.63 5.67
CA PRO A 53 -3.99 24.55 5.26
C PRO A 53 -3.28 23.19 5.07
N GLU A 54 -2.01 23.20 4.68
CA GLU A 54 -1.20 22.00 4.48
C GLU A 54 -0.92 21.29 5.81
N GLY A 55 -0.62 22.07 6.87
CA GLY A 55 -0.47 21.55 8.23
C GLY A 55 -1.78 21.02 8.79
N GLU A 56 -2.91 21.68 8.52
CA GLU A 56 -4.24 21.18 8.90
C GLU A 56 -4.58 19.87 8.20
N LEU A 57 -4.31 19.76 6.89
CA LEU A 57 -4.52 18.53 6.14
C LEU A 57 -3.63 17.39 6.66
N ALA A 58 -2.35 17.65 6.90
CA ALA A 58 -1.41 16.67 7.44
C ALA A 58 -1.81 16.23 8.87
N ALA A 59 -2.36 17.13 9.68
CA ALA A 59 -2.82 16.85 11.03
C ALA A 59 -3.99 15.86 11.09
N LEU A 60 -4.79 15.74 10.02
CA LEU A 60 -5.89 14.76 9.93
C LEU A 60 -5.40 13.31 9.94
N LEU A 61 -4.17 13.07 9.47
CA LEU A 61 -3.60 11.73 9.36
C LEU A 61 -2.63 11.47 10.52
N SER A 62 -3.20 11.26 11.72
CA SER A 62 -2.42 10.79 12.87
C SER A 62 -1.79 9.42 12.60
N PRO A 63 -0.73 9.02 13.33
CA PRO A 63 -0.14 7.70 13.17
C PRO A 63 -1.16 6.56 13.36
N ASP A 64 -2.06 6.69 14.34
CA ASP A 64 -3.12 5.70 14.57
C ASP A 64 -4.14 5.66 13.42
N ALA A 65 -4.50 6.82 12.88
CA ALA A 65 -5.36 6.91 11.70
C ALA A 65 -4.68 6.30 10.46
N ALA A 66 -3.38 6.53 10.29
CA ALA A 66 -2.59 5.95 9.20
C ALA A 66 -2.47 4.42 9.32
N LEU A 67 -2.32 3.87 10.52
CA LEU A 67 -2.35 2.43 10.76
C LEU A 67 -3.72 1.83 10.42
N THR A 68 -4.79 2.47 10.88
CA THR A 68 -6.17 2.04 10.57
C THR A 68 -6.43 2.07 9.07
N LEU A 69 -5.97 3.11 8.37
CA LEU A 69 -6.07 3.22 6.92
C LEU A 69 -5.25 2.15 6.21
N ALA A 70 -4.04 1.83 6.68
CA ALA A 70 -3.22 0.76 6.12
C ALA A 70 -3.94 -0.60 6.20
N ASP A 71 -4.56 -0.91 7.33
CA ASP A 71 -5.33 -2.16 7.51
C ASP A 71 -6.56 -2.22 6.59
N ALA A 72 -7.24 -1.09 6.41
CA ALA A 72 -8.36 -0.98 5.47
C ALA A 72 -7.90 -1.20 4.02
N LEU A 73 -6.77 -0.61 3.61
CA LEU A 73 -6.20 -0.80 2.27
C LEU A 73 -5.79 -2.25 2.01
N ASP A 74 -5.15 -2.90 2.99
CA ASP A 74 -4.80 -4.32 2.91
C ASP A 74 -6.05 -5.22 2.78
N THR A 75 -7.12 -4.88 3.49
CA THR A 75 -8.40 -5.58 3.41
C THR A 75 -9.01 -5.45 2.02
N VAL A 76 -9.10 -4.23 1.48
CA VAL A 76 -9.61 -3.97 0.13
C VAL A 76 -8.75 -4.65 -0.94
N GLY A 77 -7.42 -4.59 -0.81
CA GLY A 77 -6.49 -5.28 -1.71
C GLY A 77 -6.70 -6.79 -1.72
N SER A 78 -6.87 -7.39 -0.54
CA SER A 78 -7.13 -8.82 -0.36
C SER A 78 -8.47 -9.24 -0.99
N GLU A 79 -9.52 -8.44 -0.81
CA GLU A 79 -10.82 -8.68 -1.42
C GLU A 79 -10.76 -8.58 -2.95
N ALA A 80 -10.08 -7.56 -3.49
CA ALA A 80 -9.90 -7.40 -4.92
C ALA A 80 -9.17 -8.60 -5.54
N ALA A 81 -8.10 -9.08 -4.89
CA ALA A 81 -7.37 -10.26 -5.32
C ALA A 81 -8.23 -11.54 -5.27
N ARG A 82 -9.11 -11.68 -4.27
CA ARG A 82 -10.03 -12.81 -4.15
C ARG A 82 -11.09 -12.78 -5.26
N ARG A 83 -11.72 -11.65 -5.50
CA ARG A 83 -12.71 -11.49 -6.58
C ARG A 83 -12.13 -11.82 -7.95
N LEU A 84 -10.89 -11.41 -8.23
CA LEU A 84 -10.21 -11.75 -9.49
C LEU A 84 -9.94 -13.25 -9.62
N ARG A 85 -9.54 -13.92 -8.52
CA ARG A 85 -9.36 -15.38 -8.49
C ARG A 85 -10.65 -16.13 -8.78
N ASP A 86 -11.76 -15.68 -8.18
CA ASP A 86 -13.05 -16.34 -8.28
C ASP A 86 -13.74 -16.07 -9.63
N ALA A 87 -13.47 -14.91 -10.25
CA ALA A 87 -14.00 -14.53 -11.56
C ALA A 87 -13.29 -15.19 -12.76
N VAL A 88 -12.07 -15.70 -12.57
CA VAL A 88 -11.32 -16.39 -13.61
C VAL A 88 -11.50 -17.91 -13.42
N PRO A 89 -12.32 -18.60 -14.24
CA PRO A 89 -12.31 -20.05 -14.25
C PRO A 89 -10.90 -20.52 -14.62
N VAL A 90 -10.31 -21.38 -13.80
CA VAL A 90 -8.97 -21.91 -14.01
C VAL A 90 -8.99 -22.87 -15.21
N PRO A 91 -8.58 -22.41 -16.40
CA PRO A 91 -7.49 -23.09 -17.08
C PRO A 91 -6.47 -22.12 -17.75
N LEU A 92 -6.26 -20.92 -17.18
CA LEU A 92 -5.28 -19.94 -17.70
C LEU A 92 -3.99 -19.81 -16.88
N ALA A 93 -3.87 -20.53 -15.75
CA ALA A 93 -2.65 -20.55 -14.94
C ALA A 93 -1.44 -21.19 -15.66
N VAL A 94 -1.64 -21.84 -16.81
CA VAL A 94 -0.57 -22.43 -17.64
C VAL A 94 0.07 -21.41 -18.60
N PHE A 95 -0.59 -20.29 -18.92
CA PHE A 95 -0.09 -19.34 -19.93
C PHE A 95 0.96 -18.35 -19.43
N ALA A 96 1.23 -18.31 -18.12
CA ALA A 96 2.27 -17.45 -17.53
C ALA A 96 3.64 -18.15 -17.37
N GLY A 97 3.81 -19.39 -17.86
CA GLY A 97 4.97 -20.21 -17.46
C GLY A 97 5.68 -21.06 -18.51
N ARG A 98 5.19 -21.25 -19.74
CA ARG A 98 5.94 -22.00 -20.77
C ARG A 98 5.75 -21.46 -22.18
N VAL A 99 6.88 -21.09 -22.79
CA VAL A 99 7.07 -21.03 -24.23
C VAL A 99 6.64 -22.39 -24.80
N VAL A 100 5.50 -22.43 -25.49
CA VAL A 100 5.16 -23.57 -26.33
C VAL A 100 5.94 -23.37 -27.63
N GLU A 101 7.13 -23.96 -27.71
CA GLU A 101 7.69 -24.30 -29.01
C GLU A 101 6.89 -25.49 -29.56
N ALA A 102 6.31 -25.32 -30.74
CA ALA A 102 5.79 -26.40 -31.57
C ALA A 102 6.03 -26.02 -33.05
N PRO A 103 6.15 -26.99 -33.97
CA PRO A 103 6.85 -28.27 -33.93
C PRO A 103 8.02 -28.28 -34.94
N ARG A 104 9.03 -29.16 -34.76
CA ARG A 104 9.92 -29.52 -35.89
C ARG A 104 9.34 -30.74 -36.57
N GLU A 105 8.86 -30.53 -37.79
CA GLU A 105 8.47 -31.59 -38.72
C GLU A 105 9.68 -32.49 -39.03
N GLY A 106 9.44 -33.79 -39.06
CA GLY A 106 10.39 -34.85 -39.45
C GLY A 106 9.62 -36.14 -39.68
#